data_AF-A0A1N6XMF6-F1
#
_entry.id   AF-A0A1N6XMF6-F1
#
_cell.length_a   1.000
_cell.length_b   1.000
_cell.length_c   1.000
_cell.angle_alpha   90.00
_cell.angle_beta   90.00
_cell.angle_gamma   90.00
#
_symmetry.space_group_name_H-M   'P 1'
#
loop_
_entity.id
_entity.type
_entity.pdbx_description
1 polymer ?
#
loop_
_entity_poly.entity_id
_entity_poly.type
_entity_poly.pdbx_seq_one_letter_code
_entity_poly.pdbx_strand_id
1 'polypeptide(L)'
;MTVAPPPDSQAPARSKTAVDRLIARRDVHFREKTLWRMLYETVARSEDTGLVRLSYGQARALLDAHTAVGGVPGAGWDLHECRHASLTHLGEAGAGLAMLMAKSRHKRPENVRKYLHPSAESIAEVTSLLAPGDSRR
;
A
#
# COMPACT_ATOMS: atom_id res chain seq x y z
N MET A 1 -8.59 22.88 -15.64
CA MET A 1 -8.62 22.92 -14.16
C MET A 1 -7.67 21.85 -13.65
N THR A 2 -6.53 22.25 -13.12
CA THR A 2 -5.49 21.36 -12.60
C THR A 2 -5.97 20.80 -11.26
N VAL A 3 -6.29 19.51 -11.20
CA VAL A 3 -6.57 18.83 -9.93
C VAL A 3 -5.26 18.83 -9.13
N ALA A 4 -5.23 19.58 -8.04
CA ALA A 4 -4.12 19.55 -7.09
C ALA A 4 -3.89 18.10 -6.65
N PRO A 5 -2.62 17.65 -6.48
CA PRO A 5 -2.37 16.35 -5.89
C PRO A 5 -3.08 16.31 -4.52
N PRO A 6 -3.79 15.21 -4.18
CA PRO A 6 -4.41 15.11 -2.87
C PRO A 6 -3.33 15.29 -1.81
N PRO A 7 -3.61 16.01 -0.70
CA PRO A 7 -2.68 16.08 0.42
C PRO A 7 -2.29 14.65 0.80
N ASP A 8 -1.05 14.44 1.23
CA ASP A 8 -0.58 13.16 1.80
C ASP A 8 -1.61 12.72 2.86
N SER A 9 -2.56 11.90 2.42
CA SER A 9 -3.84 11.83 3.11
C SER A 9 -3.62 11.08 4.42
N GLN A 10 -3.92 11.74 5.54
CA GLN A 10 -4.00 11.12 6.86
C GLN A 10 -5.16 10.11 6.98
N ALA A 11 -5.82 9.78 5.86
CA ALA A 11 -6.86 8.78 5.82
C ALA A 11 -6.28 7.42 6.23
N PRO A 12 -6.96 6.68 7.12
CA PRO A 12 -6.48 5.37 7.55
C PRO A 12 -6.34 4.44 6.33
N ALA A 13 -5.28 3.64 6.33
CA ALA A 13 -5.04 2.64 5.29
C ALA A 13 -6.28 1.74 5.14
N ARG A 14 -6.67 1.45 3.88
CA ARG A 14 -7.76 0.49 3.60
C ARG A 14 -7.37 -0.88 4.12
N SER A 15 -8.26 -1.51 4.88
CA SER A 15 -7.98 -2.80 5.51
C SER A 15 -7.69 -3.89 4.48
N LYS A 16 -6.84 -4.86 4.85
CA LYS A 16 -6.49 -6.02 4.02
C LYS A 16 -7.75 -6.76 3.53
N THR A 17 -8.73 -6.97 4.40
CA THR A 17 -10.02 -7.59 4.06
C THR A 17 -10.82 -6.81 3.02
N ALA A 18 -10.74 -5.47 3.02
CA ALA A 18 -11.40 -4.66 2.00
C ALA A 18 -10.69 -4.80 0.64
N VAL A 19 -9.34 -4.84 0.63
CA VAL A 19 -8.53 -5.09 -0.57
C VAL A 19 -8.78 -6.49 -1.12
N ASP A 20 -8.78 -7.52 -0.26
CA ASP A 20 -9.00 -8.91 -0.67
C ASP A 20 -10.38 -9.10 -1.29
N ARG A 21 -11.41 -8.45 -0.70
CA ARG A 21 -12.77 -8.44 -1.27
C ARG A 21 -12.80 -7.77 -2.64
N LEU A 22 -12.11 -6.64 -2.82
CA LEU A 22 -12.01 -5.96 -4.11
C LEU A 22 -11.38 -6.87 -5.18
N ILE A 23 -10.28 -7.56 -4.86
CA ILE A 23 -9.60 -8.48 -5.79
C ILE A 23 -10.49 -9.70 -6.11
N ALA A 24 -11.29 -10.17 -5.16
CA ALA A 24 -12.16 -11.34 -5.32
C ALA A 24 -13.46 -11.08 -6.11
N ARG A 25 -13.88 -9.82 -6.31
CA ARG A 25 -15.17 -9.43 -6.92
C ARG A 25 -15.42 -10.03 -8.31
N ARG A 26 -16.38 -10.95 -8.44
CA ARG A 26 -16.60 -11.69 -9.71
C ARG A 26 -17.22 -10.86 -10.84
N ASP A 27 -17.84 -9.75 -10.51
CA ASP A 27 -18.48 -8.79 -11.42
C ASP A 27 -17.50 -7.88 -12.16
N VAL A 28 -16.22 -7.93 -11.80
CA VAL A 28 -15.14 -7.14 -12.40
C VAL A 28 -14.38 -8.01 -13.41
N HIS A 29 -14.08 -7.46 -14.59
CA HIS A 29 -13.35 -8.20 -15.60
C HIS A 29 -11.94 -8.57 -15.12
N PHE A 30 -11.45 -9.74 -15.56
CA PHE A 30 -10.14 -10.25 -15.16
C PHE A 30 -9.00 -9.25 -15.41
N ARG A 31 -9.04 -8.50 -16.52
CA ARG A 31 -8.07 -7.43 -16.85
C ARG A 31 -8.00 -6.33 -15.78
N GLU A 32 -9.14 -5.94 -15.22
CA GLU A 32 -9.25 -4.89 -14.20
C GLU A 32 -8.76 -5.41 -12.84
N LYS A 33 -9.05 -6.68 -12.51
CA LYS A 33 -8.48 -7.34 -11.33
C LYS A 33 -6.96 -7.45 -11.40
N THR A 34 -6.41 -7.81 -12.56
CA THR A 34 -4.96 -7.86 -12.76
C THR A 34 -4.34 -6.49 -12.54
N LEU A 35 -5.00 -5.42 -13.00
CA LEU A 35 -4.55 -4.05 -12.74
C LEU A 35 -4.56 -3.74 -11.24
N TRP A 36 -5.64 -4.04 -10.53
CA TRP A 36 -5.74 -3.76 -9.09
C TRP A 36 -4.74 -4.57 -8.26
N ARG A 37 -4.59 -5.85 -8.60
CA ARG A 37 -3.60 -6.74 -7.99
C ARG A 37 -2.19 -6.27 -8.26
N MET A 38 -1.87 -5.87 -9.49
CA MET A 38 -0.58 -5.27 -9.81
C MET A 38 -0.34 -3.98 -9.03
N LEU A 39 -1.29 -3.05 -8.99
CA LEU A 39 -1.13 -1.78 -8.26
C LEU A 39 -0.94 -1.99 -6.75
N TYR A 40 -1.64 -2.97 -6.18
CA TYR A 40 -1.49 -3.35 -4.77
C TYR A 40 -0.17 -4.08 -4.49
N GLU A 41 0.21 -5.09 -5.28
CA GLU A 41 1.38 -5.95 -5.04
C GLU A 41 2.72 -5.28 -5.42
N THR A 42 2.71 -4.42 -6.44
CA THR A 42 3.94 -3.83 -6.99
C THR A 42 4.20 -2.42 -6.50
N VAL A 43 3.20 -1.74 -5.93
CA VAL A 43 3.25 -0.31 -5.58
C VAL A 43 3.62 0.57 -6.80
N ALA A 44 3.63 0.00 -8.01
CA ALA A 44 4.13 0.63 -9.22
C ALA A 44 3.23 1.79 -9.64
N ARG A 45 3.82 2.81 -10.28
CA ARG A 45 2.99 3.80 -10.99
C ARG A 45 2.39 3.08 -12.21
N SER A 46 1.20 3.50 -12.65
CA SER A 46 0.55 2.92 -13.84
C SER A 46 1.44 2.97 -15.10
N GLU A 47 2.43 3.86 -15.12
CA GLU A 47 3.41 4.02 -16.20
C GLU A 47 4.46 2.90 -16.25
N ASP A 48 4.69 2.19 -15.13
CA ASP A 48 5.74 1.18 -14.96
C ASP A 48 5.31 -0.26 -15.33
N THR A 49 4.00 -0.53 -15.46
CA THR A 49 3.48 -1.91 -15.54
C THR A 49 3.41 -2.49 -16.95
N GLY A 50 3.66 -1.69 -18.00
CA GLY A 50 3.82 -2.18 -19.38
C GLY A 50 2.59 -2.84 -20.04
N LEU A 51 1.48 -3.00 -19.32
CA LEU A 51 0.22 -3.53 -19.85
C LEU A 51 -0.45 -2.43 -20.69
N VAL A 52 -0.82 -2.74 -21.94
CA VAL A 52 -1.49 -1.86 -22.92
C VAL A 52 -2.41 -0.82 -22.22
N ARG A 53 -1.92 0.44 -22.25
CA ARG A 53 -1.97 1.45 -21.18
C ARG A 53 -3.35 1.99 -20.87
N LEU A 54 -3.84 1.74 -19.66
CA LEU A 54 -4.66 2.72 -18.97
C LEU A 54 -3.71 3.80 -18.45
N SER A 55 -3.94 5.07 -18.81
CA SER A 55 -3.27 6.20 -18.18
C SER A 55 -3.58 6.22 -16.68
N TYR A 56 -2.76 6.94 -15.89
CA TYR A 56 -3.02 7.12 -14.46
C TYR A 56 -4.46 7.59 -14.19
N GLY A 57 -4.96 8.54 -14.99
CA GLY A 57 -6.33 9.04 -14.90
C GLY A 57 -7.37 7.96 -15.19
N GLN A 58 -7.15 7.12 -16.20
CA GLN A 58 -8.06 6.01 -16.53
C GLN A 58 -8.06 4.92 -15.45
N ALA A 59 -6.89 4.56 -14.90
CA ALA A 59 -6.80 3.61 -13.81
C ALA A 59 -7.47 4.14 -12.53
N ARG A 60 -7.30 5.43 -12.22
CA ARG A 60 -7.98 6.11 -11.11
C ARG A 60 -9.49 6.12 -11.31
N ALA A 61 -9.98 6.50 -12.49
CA ALA A 61 -11.41 6.55 -12.79
C ALA A 61 -12.08 5.17 -12.70
N LEU A 62 -11.40 4.12 -13.16
CA LEU A 62 -11.89 2.74 -13.03
C LEU A 62 -11.95 2.30 -11.57
N LEU A 63 -10.88 2.53 -10.79
CA LEU A 63 -10.89 2.17 -9.36
C LEU A 63 -12.02 2.91 -8.63
N ASP A 64 -12.14 4.22 -8.85
CA ASP A 64 -13.19 5.05 -8.29
C ASP A 64 -14.59 4.51 -8.62
N ALA A 65 -14.89 4.29 -9.90
CA ALA A 65 -16.19 3.78 -10.34
C ALA A 65 -16.55 2.43 -9.71
N HIS A 66 -15.57 1.53 -9.53
CA HIS A 66 -15.82 0.23 -8.93
C HIS A 66 -15.92 0.27 -7.41
N THR A 67 -15.40 1.28 -6.73
CA THR A 67 -15.35 1.35 -5.26
C THR A 67 -16.20 2.46 -4.66
N ALA A 68 -16.78 3.31 -5.49
CA ALA A 68 -17.68 4.38 -5.08
C ALA A 68 -18.91 3.84 -4.35
N VAL A 69 -19.08 4.27 -3.11
CA VAL A 69 -20.28 3.96 -2.33
C VAL A 69 -21.41 4.87 -2.82
N GLY A 70 -22.55 4.28 -3.19
CA GLY A 70 -23.70 5.02 -3.72
C GLY A 70 -23.56 5.50 -5.17
N GLY A 71 -22.51 5.06 -5.89
CA GLY A 71 -22.34 5.36 -7.33
C GLY A 71 -21.95 6.80 -7.66
N VAL A 72 -21.56 7.60 -6.66
CA VAL A 72 -21.12 8.99 -6.87
C VAL A 72 -19.67 9.00 -7.38
N PRO A 73 -19.39 9.55 -8.58
CA PRO A 73 -18.02 9.66 -9.08
C PRO A 73 -17.16 10.51 -8.12
N GLY A 74 -15.95 10.04 -7.86
CA GLY A 74 -15.01 10.66 -6.92
C GLY A 74 -15.22 10.26 -5.46
N ALA A 75 -16.23 9.45 -5.13
CA ALA A 75 -16.47 8.92 -3.80
C ALA A 75 -15.89 7.50 -3.59
N GLY A 76 -15.22 6.95 -4.61
CA GLY A 76 -14.51 5.68 -4.53
C GLY A 76 -13.08 5.84 -4.01
N TRP A 77 -12.36 4.74 -4.07
CA TRP A 77 -10.96 4.65 -3.69
C TRP A 77 -10.08 5.27 -4.76
N ASP A 78 -8.96 5.84 -4.33
CA ASP A 78 -7.89 6.26 -5.24
C ASP A 78 -6.66 5.36 -5.19
N LEU A 79 -5.79 5.50 -6.20
CA LEU A 79 -4.57 4.70 -6.31
C LEU A 79 -3.57 4.97 -5.19
N HIS A 80 -3.63 6.16 -4.58
CA HIS A 80 -2.77 6.54 -3.47
C HIS A 80 -3.17 5.76 -2.20
N GLU A 81 -4.47 5.60 -1.93
CA GLU A 81 -4.98 4.76 -0.85
C GLU A 81 -4.55 3.30 -1.00
N CYS A 82 -4.56 2.73 -2.22
CA CYS A 82 -4.06 1.38 -2.47
C CYS A 82 -2.55 1.25 -2.18
N ARG A 83 -1.74 2.23 -2.61
CA ARG A 83 -0.31 2.29 -2.32
C ARG A 83 -0.07 2.41 -0.81
N HIS A 84 -0.87 3.24 -0.13
CA HIS A 84 -0.77 3.44 1.31
C HIS A 84 -1.08 2.15 2.08
N ALA A 85 -2.14 1.45 1.70
CA ALA A 85 -2.54 0.18 2.31
C ALA A 85 -1.50 -0.93 2.12
N SER A 86 -0.95 -1.05 0.90
CA SER A 86 0.09 -2.06 0.61
C SER A 86 1.32 -1.88 1.50
N LEU A 87 1.82 -0.65 1.64
CA LEU A 87 2.99 -0.36 2.47
C LEU A 87 2.69 -0.52 3.97
N THR A 88 1.49 -0.16 4.42
CA THR A 88 1.07 -0.39 5.81
C THR A 88 1.03 -1.89 6.12
N HIS A 89 0.38 -2.71 5.30
CA HIS A 89 0.31 -4.16 5.52
C HIS A 89 1.68 -4.84 5.41
N LEU A 90 2.55 -4.35 4.53
CA LEU A 90 3.91 -4.86 4.41
C LEU A 90 4.72 -4.55 5.68
N GLY A 91 4.53 -3.35 6.23
CA GLY A 91 5.06 -2.94 7.52
C GLY A 91 4.56 -3.78 8.69
N GLU A 92 3.24 -3.97 8.78
CA GLU A 92 2.59 -4.83 9.80
C GLU A 92 3.03 -6.30 9.71
N ALA A 93 3.38 -6.78 8.51
CA ALA A 93 3.98 -8.10 8.29
C ALA A 93 5.47 -8.17 8.67
N GLY A 94 6.04 -7.11 9.25
CA GLY A 94 7.42 -7.06 9.74
C GLY A 94 8.46 -6.66 8.69
N ALA A 95 8.06 -6.10 7.54
CA ALA A 95 9.04 -5.69 6.54
C ALA A 95 9.93 -4.53 7.04
N GLY A 96 11.24 -4.72 6.92
CA GLY A 96 12.22 -3.70 7.27
C GLY A 96 12.27 -2.54 6.27
N LEU A 97 12.90 -1.44 6.70
CA LEU A 97 13.03 -0.19 5.95
C LEU A 97 13.53 -0.38 4.50
N ALA A 98 14.54 -1.21 4.29
CA ALA A 98 15.10 -1.48 2.96
C ALA A 98 14.07 -2.13 2.01
N MET A 99 13.27 -3.06 2.52
CA MET A 99 12.21 -3.72 1.74
C MET A 99 11.10 -2.73 1.38
N LEU A 100 10.68 -1.90 2.34
CA LEU A 100 9.70 -0.84 2.14
C LEU A 100 10.18 0.17 1.08
N MET A 101 11.45 0.57 1.12
CA MET A 101 12.06 1.44 0.10
C MET A 101 12.11 0.76 -1.27
N ALA A 102 12.57 -0.48 -1.35
CA ALA A 102 12.67 -1.22 -2.60
C ALA A 102 11.30 -1.41 -3.27
N LYS A 103 10.27 -1.77 -2.49
CA LYS A 103 8.90 -1.93 -2.98
C LYS A 103 8.28 -0.61 -3.42
N SER A 104 8.43 0.45 -2.63
CA SER A 104 7.80 1.75 -2.91
C SER A 104 8.57 2.65 -3.87
N ARG A 105 9.84 2.32 -4.15
CA ARG A 105 10.80 3.14 -4.90
C ARG A 105 11.05 4.53 -4.27
N HIS A 106 10.79 4.71 -2.98
CA HIS A 106 11.18 5.94 -2.29
C HIS A 106 12.70 6.03 -2.19
N LYS A 107 13.23 7.17 -2.61
CA LYS A 107 14.68 7.45 -2.55
C LYS A 107 15.15 7.82 -1.13
N ARG A 108 14.22 8.25 -0.29
CA ARG A 108 14.49 8.85 1.02
C ARG A 108 13.79 8.04 2.13
N PRO A 109 14.51 7.52 3.12
CA PRO A 109 13.96 6.64 4.15
C PRO A 109 12.88 7.31 5.02
N GLU A 110 12.97 8.61 5.23
CA GLU A 110 11.96 9.38 5.97
C GLU A 110 10.55 9.25 5.39
N ASN A 111 10.42 9.08 4.07
CA ASN A 111 9.13 9.00 3.39
C ASN A 111 8.41 7.66 3.59
N VAL A 112 9.15 6.63 4.03
CA VAL A 112 8.59 5.30 4.31
C VAL A 112 8.60 4.94 5.79
N ARG A 113 9.20 5.77 6.64
CA ARG A 113 9.34 5.51 8.07
C ARG A 113 7.99 5.31 8.76
N LYS A 114 6.94 5.98 8.30
CA LYS A 114 5.56 5.82 8.80
C LYS A 114 4.96 4.42 8.62
N TYR A 115 5.57 3.59 7.77
CA TYR A 115 5.15 2.21 7.53
C TYR A 115 5.95 1.20 8.35
N LEU A 116 6.98 1.63 9.06
CA LEU A 116 7.81 0.73 9.84
C LEU A 116 7.08 0.37 11.13
N HIS A 117 6.67 -0.89 11.26
CA HIS A 117 6.03 -1.42 12.46
C HIS A 117 6.84 -2.62 12.98
N PRO A 118 7.85 -2.38 13.85
CA PRO A 118 8.61 -3.47 14.45
C PRO A 118 7.68 -4.41 15.21
N SER A 119 7.83 -5.72 15.01
CA SER A 119 7.05 -6.70 15.77
C SER A 119 7.48 -6.69 17.24
N ALA A 120 6.59 -7.11 18.14
CA ALA A 120 6.92 -7.28 19.54
C ALA A 120 8.11 -8.23 19.73
N GLU A 121 8.22 -9.26 18.89
CA GLU A 121 9.34 -10.18 18.84
C GLU A 121 10.65 -9.47 18.48
N SER A 122 10.69 -8.67 17.41
CA SER A 122 11.90 -7.91 17.05
C SER A 122 12.31 -6.91 18.13
N ILE A 123 11.34 -6.29 18.82
CA ILE A 123 11.62 -5.41 19.97
C ILE A 123 12.20 -6.23 21.14
N ALA A 124 11.64 -7.40 21.42
CA ALA A 124 12.12 -8.30 22.46
C ALA A 124 13.54 -8.80 22.17
N GLU A 125 13.83 -9.24 20.94
CA GLU A 125 15.17 -9.66 20.51
C GLU A 125 16.21 -8.56 20.72
N VAL A 126 15.92 -7.33 20.29
CA VAL A 126 16.83 -6.19 20.48
C VAL A 126 17.02 -5.89 21.96
N THR A 127 15.96 -6.00 22.76
CA THR A 127 16.03 -5.80 24.21
C THR A 127 16.86 -6.90 24.88
N SER A 128 16.73 -8.16 24.44
CA SER A 128 17.54 -9.28 24.91
C SER A 128 19.02 -9.15 24.56
N LEU A 129 19.36 -8.61 23.38
CA LEU A 129 20.75 -8.32 23.00
C LEU A 129 21.42 -7.28 23.91
N LEU A 130 20.63 -6.35 24.45
CA LEU A 130 21.11 -5.29 25.34
C LEU A 130 20.98 -5.66 26.83
N ALA A 131 20.35 -6.79 27.15
CA ALA A 131 20.25 -7.25 28.52
C ALA A 131 21.67 -7.56 29.04
N PRO A 132 22.09 -7.04 30.21
CA PRO A 132 23.39 -7.34 30.77
C PRO A 132 23.55 -8.85 30.89
N GLY A 133 24.60 -9.40 30.29
CA GLY A 133 24.86 -10.84 30.30
C GLY A 133 24.84 -11.34 31.74
N ASP A 134 24.09 -12.41 31.98
CA ASP A 134 23.89 -13.00 33.29
C ASP A 134 25.25 -13.45 33.85
N SER A 135 25.93 -12.52 34.53
CA SER A 135 27.31 -12.63 35.02
C SER A 135 27.32 -13.35 36.36
N ARG A 136 26.54 -14.43 36.47
CA ARG A 136 26.56 -15.35 37.59
C ARG A 136 26.93 -16.75 37.08
N ARG A 137 28.23 -16.97 36.97
CA ARG A 137 28.85 -18.29 37.11
C ARG A 137 30.13 -18.15 37.91
#